data_AF-A0A934ALB9-F1
#
_entry.id   AF-A0A934ALB9-F1
#
_cell.length_a   1.000
_cell.length_b   1.000
_cell.length_c   1.000
_cell.angle_alpha   90.00
_cell.angle_beta   90.00
_cell.angle_gamma   90.00
#
_symmetry.space_group_name_H-M   'P 1'
#
loop_
_entity.id
_entity.type
_entity.pdbx_description
1 polymer ?
#
loop_
_entity_poly.entity_id
_entity_poly.type
_entity_poly.pdbx_seq_one_letter_code
_entity_poly.pdbx_strand_id
1 'polypeptide(L)'
;MTSLVSILAAAAALSFAGQGPVGSTEFSYSGVRELKTLSLSVPVRPEAVPVFGQAAAGRIKDLHLLAQTGKEVVFSYAKTQAEADAFVSMWTPILAGAGFKLGQPSSEAGITVLPYSGRDGMMVREFLADPLQFKPKDEADRLASMAVVDKGLEDAGLAPFAAFLVDNEYILPTYAFYYATAKADKPEHEVQVRVLKKEGADRAVLERAGLKVLQQKEDFLTVYIGPEVGLVYRTGNTPDEIKTKVEEFKKFIAGQGGRFIEAKVSELEPGSYRKFAADIFFFQ
;
A
#
# COMPACT_ATOMS: atom_id res chain seq x y z
N MET A 1 -60.95 46.44 2.34
CA MET A 1 -61.27 45.02 2.61
C MET A 1 -60.08 44.45 3.37
N THR A 2 -60.11 44.51 4.71
CA THR A 2 -60.46 43.39 5.65
C THR A 2 -59.47 42.24 5.53
N SER A 3 -58.81 41.68 6.56
CA SER A 3 -58.78 41.77 8.03
C SER A 3 -57.52 40.96 8.47
N LEU A 4 -56.78 41.27 9.55
CA LEU A 4 -56.97 40.80 10.95
C LEU A 4 -57.20 39.27 11.06
N VAL A 5 -56.71 38.46 12.02
CA VAL A 5 -55.92 38.58 13.27
C VAL A 5 -55.84 37.14 13.86
N SER A 6 -54.91 36.89 14.80
CA SER A 6 -55.00 35.98 15.99
C SER A 6 -53.79 35.04 16.12
N ILE A 7 -52.84 35.23 17.05
CA ILE A 7 -52.90 35.09 18.53
C ILE A 7 -53.02 33.61 18.96
N LEU A 8 -51.99 33.05 19.62
CA LEU A 8 -52.04 32.72 21.06
C LEU A 8 -50.69 32.21 21.59
N ALA A 9 -50.34 32.71 22.78
CA ALA A 9 -49.26 32.27 23.65
C ALA A 9 -49.86 31.64 24.93
N ALA A 10 -49.13 30.70 25.56
CA ALA A 10 -49.08 30.38 27.00
C ALA A 10 -48.32 29.03 27.14
N ALA A 11 -47.19 28.84 27.83
CA ALA A 11 -46.72 29.21 29.18
C ALA A 11 -47.38 28.42 30.33
N ALA A 12 -46.60 27.51 30.94
CA ALA A 12 -46.55 27.07 32.35
C ALA A 12 -45.47 25.95 32.45
N ALA A 13 -44.31 26.03 33.11
CA ALA A 13 -43.96 26.35 34.51
C ALA A 13 -44.79 25.49 35.50
N LEU A 14 -44.28 24.71 36.47
CA LEU A 14 -43.07 24.64 37.31
C LEU A 14 -42.91 23.15 37.76
N SER A 15 -41.79 22.62 38.25
CA SER A 15 -41.30 22.86 39.63
C SER A 15 -40.04 22.03 39.97
N PHE A 16 -39.08 22.72 40.60
CA PHE A 16 -38.25 22.33 41.76
C PHE A 16 -37.56 20.95 41.84
N ALA A 17 -36.23 20.98 41.85
CA ALA A 17 -35.43 20.50 42.99
C ALA A 17 -34.04 21.15 42.96
N GLY A 18 -33.72 21.93 43.99
CA GLY A 18 -32.36 22.40 44.27
C GLY A 18 -31.74 21.61 45.42
N GLN A 19 -30.42 21.50 45.41
CA GLN A 19 -29.49 21.53 46.56
C GLN A 19 -28.06 21.31 46.05
N GLY A 20 -27.17 22.30 46.21
CA GLY A 20 -25.71 22.12 46.14
C GLY A 20 -25.15 21.77 47.53
N PRO A 21 -23.86 22.07 47.82
CA PRO A 21 -22.63 21.75 47.10
C PRO A 21 -21.93 20.55 47.78
N VAL A 22 -21.27 19.68 47.00
CA VAL A 22 -20.48 18.56 47.55
C VAL A 22 -19.17 19.10 48.12
N GLY A 23 -18.96 18.83 49.40
CA GLY A 23 -17.80 19.24 50.18
C GLY A 23 -16.48 18.66 49.66
N SER A 24 -15.42 19.42 49.95
CA SER A 24 -14.04 18.99 49.87
C SER A 24 -13.78 17.82 50.80
N THR A 25 -13.56 16.62 50.23
CA THR A 25 -12.96 15.51 50.96
C THR A 25 -11.47 15.50 50.68
N GLU A 26 -10.70 15.71 51.74
CA GLU A 26 -9.24 15.57 51.78
C GLU A 26 -8.83 14.19 51.24
N PHE A 27 -7.95 14.19 50.24
CA PHE A 27 -7.24 12.98 49.84
C PHE A 27 -6.04 12.78 50.78
N SER A 28 -6.24 11.98 51.84
CA SER A 28 -5.18 11.46 52.69
C SER A 28 -4.73 10.10 52.13
N TYR A 29 -3.50 10.03 51.61
CA TYR A 29 -2.84 8.75 51.33
C TYR A 29 -1.97 8.35 52.53
N SER A 30 -2.61 7.66 53.47
CA SER A 30 -1.92 6.78 54.40
C SER A 30 -1.55 5.48 53.69
N GLY A 31 -0.27 5.09 53.74
CA GLY A 31 0.09 3.68 53.78
C GLY A 31 0.95 3.15 52.62
N VAL A 32 2.25 3.43 52.68
CA VAL A 32 3.35 2.78 51.94
C VAL A 32 3.52 1.30 52.40
N ARG A 33 2.43 0.53 52.55
CA ARG A 33 2.47 -0.85 53.09
C ARG A 33 1.67 -1.90 52.31
N GLU A 34 1.11 -1.58 51.14
CA GLU A 34 0.46 -2.59 50.27
C GLU A 34 1.29 -3.03 49.04
N LEU A 35 2.55 -2.64 48.95
CA LEU A 35 3.45 -3.02 47.83
C LEU A 35 4.15 -4.38 48.05
N LYS A 36 3.42 -5.46 48.35
CA LYS A 36 4.04 -6.80 48.43
C LYS A 36 3.36 -7.96 47.72
N THR A 37 2.28 -7.74 46.96
CA THR A 37 1.62 -8.82 46.21
C THR A 37 1.08 -8.44 44.84
N LEU A 38 1.69 -7.45 44.16
CA LEU A 38 1.51 -7.31 42.72
C LEU A 38 2.69 -7.96 42.02
N SER A 39 2.48 -9.19 41.56
CA SER A 39 3.28 -9.78 40.50
C SER A 39 3.37 -8.76 39.37
N LEU A 40 4.58 -8.24 39.16
CA LEU A 40 4.92 -7.45 37.99
C LEU A 40 4.73 -8.36 36.76
N SER A 41 3.53 -8.38 36.20
CA SER A 41 3.41 -8.59 34.76
C SER A 41 4.17 -7.42 34.14
N VAL A 42 5.34 -7.73 33.58
CA VAL A 42 6.09 -6.80 32.75
C VAL A 42 5.10 -6.34 31.67
N PRO A 43 4.71 -5.06 31.61
CA PRO A 43 3.93 -4.60 30.48
C PRO A 43 4.78 -4.86 29.24
N VAL A 44 4.26 -5.70 28.33
CA VAL A 44 4.80 -5.79 26.98
C VAL A 44 4.77 -4.38 26.45
N ARG A 45 5.96 -3.77 26.31
CA ARG A 45 6.14 -2.46 25.71
C ARG A 45 5.40 -2.51 24.36
N PRO A 46 4.37 -1.67 24.14
CA PRO A 46 3.86 -1.48 22.80
C PRO A 46 5.06 -1.09 21.93
N GLU A 47 5.30 -1.84 20.86
CA GLU A 47 6.34 -1.52 19.89
C GLU A 47 6.27 -0.02 19.58
N ALA A 48 7.42 0.64 19.64
CA ALA A 48 7.50 2.09 19.59
C ALA A 48 6.75 2.62 18.37
N VAL A 49 5.83 3.56 18.60
CA VAL A 49 5.25 4.36 17.51
C VAL A 49 6.42 5.04 16.80
N PRO A 50 6.56 4.89 15.47
CA PRO A 50 7.71 5.45 14.78
C PRO A 50 7.67 6.97 14.85
N VAL A 51 8.84 7.54 15.13
CA VAL A 51 9.10 8.96 14.97
C VAL A 51 9.12 9.25 13.46
N PHE A 52 8.66 10.43 13.06
CA PHE A 52 8.71 10.91 11.67
C PHE A 52 10.08 10.62 11.03
N GLY A 53 10.12 9.76 10.00
CA GLY A 53 11.34 9.34 9.32
C GLY A 53 11.88 7.94 9.68
N GLN A 54 11.23 7.21 10.60
CA GLN A 54 11.48 5.78 10.82
C GLN A 54 10.24 4.99 10.38
N ALA A 55 10.40 3.94 9.59
CA ALA A 55 9.27 3.10 9.18
C ALA A 55 8.70 2.34 10.38
N ALA A 56 7.36 2.26 10.49
CA ALA A 56 6.72 1.26 11.35
C ALA A 56 7.19 -0.12 10.91
N ALA A 57 7.81 -0.85 11.82
CA ALA A 57 8.37 -2.17 11.54
C ALA A 57 7.90 -3.18 12.56
N GLY A 58 7.75 -4.42 12.12
CA GLY A 58 7.27 -5.51 12.97
C GLY A 58 6.82 -6.71 12.15
N ARG A 59 5.97 -7.54 12.75
CA ARG A 59 5.44 -8.75 12.14
C ARG A 59 3.92 -8.74 12.14
N ILE A 60 3.33 -8.92 10.97
CA ILE A 60 1.89 -9.12 10.79
C ILE A 60 1.63 -10.62 10.72
N LYS A 61 0.83 -11.13 11.66
CA LYS A 61 0.35 -12.52 11.66
C LYS A 61 -1.12 -12.63 11.29
N ASP A 62 -1.89 -11.59 11.57
CA ASP A 62 -3.33 -11.55 11.34
C ASP A 62 -3.65 -10.78 10.07
N LEU A 63 -4.38 -11.39 9.13
CA LEU A 63 -4.65 -10.78 7.81
C LEU A 63 -5.45 -9.48 7.89
N HIS A 64 -6.29 -9.30 8.91
CA HIS A 64 -7.04 -8.05 9.10
C HIS A 64 -6.15 -6.85 9.42
N LEU A 65 -4.88 -7.08 9.80
CA LEU A 65 -3.88 -6.04 10.02
C LEU A 65 -3.04 -5.74 8.76
N LEU A 66 -3.02 -6.67 7.79
CA LEU A 66 -2.40 -6.45 6.49
C LEU A 66 -3.30 -5.54 5.67
N ALA A 67 -2.87 -4.30 5.47
CA ALA A 67 -3.64 -3.32 4.74
C ALA A 67 -3.43 -3.42 3.23
N GLN A 68 -4.50 -3.16 2.49
CA GLN A 68 -4.51 -2.87 1.08
C GLN A 68 -4.70 -1.38 0.83
N THR A 69 -4.18 -0.88 -0.29
CA THR A 69 -4.22 0.54 -0.64
C THR A 69 -5.12 0.82 -1.84
N GLY A 70 -6.07 1.73 -1.67
CA GLY A 70 -6.86 2.30 -2.75
C GLY A 70 -6.38 3.70 -3.14
N LYS A 71 -7.23 4.45 -3.85
CA LYS A 71 -6.94 5.84 -4.24
C LYS A 71 -6.72 6.71 -2.99
N GLU A 72 -7.71 6.87 -2.13
CA GLU A 72 -7.62 7.75 -0.95
C GLU A 72 -8.07 7.00 0.32
N VAL A 73 -7.82 5.69 0.34
CA VAL A 73 -8.22 4.79 1.41
C VAL A 73 -7.14 3.73 1.65
N VAL A 74 -6.98 3.35 2.90
CA VAL A 74 -6.30 2.12 3.32
C VAL A 74 -7.38 1.20 3.89
N PHE A 75 -7.42 -0.07 3.51
CA PHE A 75 -8.51 -0.96 3.90
C PHE A 75 -8.02 -2.38 4.17
N SER A 76 -8.78 -3.16 4.92
CA SER A 76 -8.53 -4.59 5.12
C SER A 76 -9.83 -5.34 5.33
N TYR A 77 -9.75 -6.67 5.30
CA TYR A 77 -10.87 -7.56 5.57
C TYR A 77 -10.90 -7.90 7.06
N ALA A 78 -11.95 -7.43 7.75
CA ALA A 78 -12.18 -7.64 9.17
C ALA A 78 -13.59 -8.21 9.37
N LYS A 79 -13.66 -9.46 9.83
CA LYS A 79 -14.91 -10.21 10.03
C LYS A 79 -15.68 -9.76 11.27
N THR A 80 -14.99 -9.17 12.24
CA THR A 80 -15.58 -8.73 13.50
C THR A 80 -15.24 -7.27 13.77
N GLN A 81 -16.04 -6.62 14.63
CA GLN A 81 -15.75 -5.26 15.07
C GLN A 81 -14.40 -5.16 15.81
N ALA A 82 -14.02 -6.20 16.56
CA ALA A 82 -12.73 -6.23 17.25
C ALA A 82 -11.55 -6.25 16.27
N GLU A 83 -11.65 -7.00 15.17
CA GLU A 83 -10.65 -7.00 14.09
C GLU A 83 -10.59 -5.63 13.40
N ALA A 84 -11.75 -4.99 13.17
CA ALA A 84 -11.83 -3.66 12.60
C ALA A 84 -11.16 -2.60 13.51
N ASP A 85 -11.44 -2.65 14.81
CA ASP A 85 -10.85 -1.75 15.80
C ASP A 85 -9.34 -1.96 15.90
N ALA A 86 -8.86 -3.21 15.82
CA ALA A 86 -7.44 -3.53 15.80
C ALA A 86 -6.74 -2.95 14.56
N PHE A 87 -7.35 -3.10 13.38
CA PHE A 87 -6.86 -2.49 12.14
C PHE A 87 -6.77 -0.96 12.25
N VAL A 88 -7.85 -0.31 12.68
CA VAL A 88 -7.90 1.16 12.83
C VAL A 88 -6.87 1.63 13.85
N SER A 89 -6.75 0.94 14.98
CA SER A 89 -5.80 1.26 16.05
C SER A 89 -4.34 1.18 15.58
N MET A 90 -4.01 0.19 14.75
CA MET A 90 -2.67 0.04 14.17
C MET A 90 -2.39 1.10 13.11
N TRP A 91 -3.30 1.30 12.15
CA TRP A 91 -3.03 2.11 10.97
C TRP A 91 -3.18 3.61 11.17
N THR A 92 -4.01 4.03 12.13
CA THR A 92 -4.19 5.45 12.48
C THR A 92 -2.86 6.14 12.85
N PRO A 93 -2.09 5.66 13.84
CA PRO A 93 -0.83 6.32 14.21
C PRO A 93 0.24 6.21 13.11
N ILE A 94 0.27 5.13 12.33
CA ILE A 94 1.22 4.95 11.22
C ILE A 94 1.00 6.02 10.15
N LEU A 95 -0.23 6.17 9.67
CA LEU A 95 -0.56 7.15 8.63
C LEU A 95 -0.43 8.59 9.14
N ALA A 96 -0.87 8.86 10.38
CA ALA A 96 -0.71 10.18 10.99
C ALA A 96 0.78 10.54 11.17
N GLY A 97 1.62 9.59 11.60
CA GLY A 97 3.06 9.74 11.69
C GLY A 97 3.74 9.99 10.34
N ALA A 98 3.17 9.47 9.25
CA ALA A 98 3.58 9.75 7.88
C ALA A 98 3.03 11.08 7.31
N GLY A 99 2.26 11.83 8.11
CA GLY A 99 1.75 13.15 7.74
C GLY A 99 0.44 13.14 6.94
N PHE A 100 -0.26 12.00 6.86
CA PHE A 100 -1.59 11.93 6.26
C PHE A 100 -2.66 12.45 7.22
N LYS A 101 -3.67 13.12 6.67
CA LYS A 101 -4.87 13.51 7.43
C LYS A 101 -5.93 12.44 7.27
N LEU A 102 -6.40 11.90 8.39
CA LEU A 102 -7.31 10.76 8.40
C LEU A 102 -8.78 11.21 8.42
N GLY A 103 -9.60 10.49 7.68
CA GLY A 103 -11.06 10.58 7.72
C GLY A 103 -11.64 9.66 8.79
N GLN A 104 -12.97 9.63 8.85
CA GLN A 104 -13.69 8.73 9.75
C GLN A 104 -13.57 7.28 9.24
N PRO A 105 -13.10 6.33 10.05
CA PRO A 105 -13.11 4.92 9.67
C PRO A 105 -14.54 4.39 9.54
N SER A 106 -14.75 3.44 8.64
CA SER A 106 -16.03 2.76 8.45
C SER A 106 -15.82 1.27 8.24
N SER A 107 -16.76 0.46 8.74
CA SER A 107 -16.76 -0.99 8.54
C SER A 107 -18.10 -1.44 7.99
N GLU A 108 -18.09 -2.04 6.80
CA GLU A 108 -19.29 -2.58 6.16
C GLU A 108 -18.96 -3.87 5.42
N ALA A 109 -19.85 -4.87 5.49
CA ALA A 109 -19.73 -6.14 4.78
C ALA A 109 -18.38 -6.87 4.98
N GLY A 110 -17.79 -6.76 6.17
CA GLY A 110 -16.51 -7.41 6.50
C GLY A 110 -15.28 -6.68 5.94
N ILE A 111 -15.43 -5.45 5.47
CA ILE A 111 -14.35 -4.58 5.00
C ILE A 111 -14.28 -3.38 5.93
N THR A 112 -13.10 -3.13 6.48
CA THR A 112 -12.81 -1.92 7.24
C THR A 112 -11.98 -0.99 6.38
N VAL A 113 -12.42 0.26 6.30
CA VAL A 113 -11.84 1.31 5.47
C VAL A 113 -11.41 2.46 6.36
N LEU A 114 -10.18 2.93 6.15
CA LEU A 114 -9.60 4.12 6.75
C LEU A 114 -9.30 5.14 5.64
N PRO A 115 -10.19 6.11 5.40
CA PRO A 115 -9.96 7.18 4.44
C PRO A 115 -8.80 8.07 4.88
N TYR A 116 -8.05 8.59 3.91
CA TYR A 116 -7.02 9.57 4.17
C TYR A 116 -7.00 10.65 3.08
N SER A 117 -6.40 11.79 3.39
CA SER A 117 -6.02 12.79 2.40
C SER A 117 -4.51 12.99 2.45
N GLY A 118 -3.91 12.91 1.27
CA GLY A 118 -2.48 13.08 1.05
C GLY A 118 -2.00 14.47 1.42
N ARG A 119 -0.81 14.55 2.01
CA ARG A 119 0.00 15.78 1.97
C ARG A 119 0.31 16.07 0.51
N ASP A 120 0.08 17.30 0.04
CA ASP A 120 0.56 17.78 -1.27
C ASP A 120 0.20 16.88 -2.48
N GLY A 121 -0.93 16.16 -2.41
CA GLY A 121 -1.35 15.24 -3.48
C GLY A 121 -0.63 13.89 -3.50
N MET A 122 -0.02 13.47 -2.39
CA MET A 122 0.61 12.16 -2.27
C MET A 122 -0.40 11.04 -2.00
N MET A 123 -0.07 9.84 -2.46
CA MET A 123 -0.90 8.64 -2.41
C MET A 123 -0.15 7.51 -1.70
N VAL A 124 -0.83 6.81 -0.80
CA VAL A 124 -0.28 5.61 -0.17
C VAL A 124 -0.27 4.47 -1.18
N ARG A 125 0.88 3.78 -1.28
CA ARG A 125 1.05 2.56 -2.06
C ARG A 125 1.60 1.45 -1.19
N GLU A 126 1.15 0.25 -1.51
CA GLU A 126 1.61 -1.00 -0.93
C GLU A 126 2.48 -1.74 -1.95
N PHE A 127 3.55 -2.36 -1.45
CA PHE A 127 4.23 -3.42 -2.15
C PHE A 127 4.26 -4.67 -1.28
N LEU A 128 3.45 -5.68 -1.63
CA LEU A 128 3.48 -7.01 -1.05
C LEU A 128 4.36 -7.92 -1.92
N ALA A 129 5.46 -8.40 -1.35
CA ALA A 129 6.34 -9.33 -2.03
C ALA A 129 5.61 -10.64 -2.35
N ASP A 130 5.76 -11.15 -3.57
CA ASP A 130 5.22 -12.47 -3.91
C ASP A 130 6.21 -13.55 -3.46
N PRO A 131 5.74 -14.62 -2.80
CA PRO A 131 6.58 -15.77 -2.44
C PRO A 131 7.33 -16.43 -3.61
N LEU A 132 6.86 -16.28 -4.85
CA LEU A 132 7.58 -16.71 -6.06
C LEU A 132 8.73 -15.74 -6.41
N GLN A 133 8.57 -14.44 -6.14
CA GLN A 133 9.64 -13.44 -6.29
C GLN A 133 10.75 -13.69 -5.26
N PHE A 134 10.37 -14.04 -4.03
CA PHE A 134 11.27 -14.27 -2.90
C PHE A 134 10.99 -15.65 -2.32
N LYS A 135 11.69 -16.68 -2.81
CA LYS A 135 11.51 -18.03 -2.26
C LYS A 135 11.97 -17.99 -0.80
N PRO A 136 11.09 -18.14 0.20
CA PRO A 136 11.47 -17.95 1.59
C PRO A 136 12.28 -19.18 1.99
N LYS A 137 13.60 -19.07 2.08
CA LYS A 137 14.41 -20.12 2.71
C LYS A 137 14.46 -19.89 4.21
N ASP A 138 14.60 -18.63 4.64
CA ASP A 138 14.51 -18.21 6.04
C ASP A 138 14.19 -16.71 6.17
N GLU A 139 14.11 -16.23 7.42
CA GLU A 139 13.84 -14.83 7.74
C GLU A 139 15.00 -13.89 7.36
N ALA A 140 16.25 -14.36 7.41
CA ALA A 140 17.41 -13.55 7.08
C ALA A 140 17.41 -13.16 5.60
N ASP A 141 17.06 -14.11 4.72
CA ASP A 141 16.87 -13.86 3.28
C ASP A 141 15.77 -12.84 3.02
N ARG A 142 14.65 -12.89 3.78
CA ARG A 142 13.57 -11.90 3.65
C ARG A 142 14.02 -10.52 4.09
N LEU A 143 14.76 -10.40 5.20
CA LEU A 143 15.28 -9.13 5.67
C LEU A 143 16.32 -8.53 4.71
N ALA A 144 17.20 -9.36 4.13
CA ALA A 144 18.13 -8.92 3.09
C ALA A 144 17.38 -8.41 1.86
N SER A 145 16.31 -9.10 1.48
CA SER A 145 15.44 -8.68 0.39
C SER A 145 14.71 -7.36 0.67
N MET A 146 14.16 -7.22 1.88
CA MET A 146 13.56 -5.98 2.34
C MET A 146 14.56 -4.83 2.24
N ALA A 147 15.81 -5.02 2.67
CA ALA A 147 16.85 -3.99 2.57
C ALA A 147 17.15 -3.55 1.13
N VAL A 148 17.08 -4.47 0.16
CA VAL A 148 17.23 -4.11 -1.28
C VAL A 148 16.07 -3.23 -1.74
N VAL A 149 14.83 -3.57 -1.36
CA VAL A 149 13.64 -2.80 -1.73
C VAL A 149 13.62 -1.45 -1.04
N ASP A 150 13.93 -1.41 0.26
CA ASP A 150 13.99 -0.20 1.09
C ASP A 150 15.00 0.79 0.52
N LYS A 151 16.25 0.35 0.30
CA LYS A 151 17.27 1.16 -0.38
C LYS A 151 16.83 1.59 -1.78
N GLY A 152 16.16 0.68 -2.49
CA GLY A 152 15.52 0.92 -3.77
C GLY A 152 14.66 2.18 -3.75
N LEU A 153 13.71 2.19 -2.82
CA LEU A 153 12.73 3.23 -2.56
C LEU A 153 13.37 4.52 -2.06
N GLU A 154 14.32 4.46 -1.11
CA GLU A 154 15.05 5.62 -0.61
C GLU A 154 15.77 6.39 -1.72
N ASP A 155 16.57 5.70 -2.53
CA ASP A 155 17.30 6.34 -3.64
C ASP A 155 16.33 6.92 -4.70
N ALA A 156 15.09 6.42 -4.77
CA ALA A 156 14.03 6.92 -5.65
C ALA A 156 13.19 8.06 -5.03
N GLY A 157 13.49 8.47 -3.80
CA GLY A 157 12.73 9.48 -3.07
C GLY A 157 11.37 9.00 -2.56
N LEU A 158 11.17 7.68 -2.45
CA LEU A 158 9.92 7.02 -2.06
C LEU A 158 10.03 6.33 -0.70
N ALA A 159 10.68 6.99 0.27
CA ALA A 159 10.99 6.40 1.58
C ALA A 159 9.74 5.75 2.24
N PRO A 160 9.81 4.47 2.63
CA PRO A 160 8.72 3.81 3.34
C PRO A 160 8.43 4.43 4.68
N PHE A 161 7.14 4.47 5.04
CA PHE A 161 6.71 4.82 6.39
C PHE A 161 6.23 3.60 7.18
N ALA A 162 6.06 2.44 6.52
CA ALA A 162 5.88 1.16 7.19
C ALA A 162 6.46 -0.01 6.36
N ALA A 163 7.00 -1.01 7.05
CA ALA A 163 7.55 -2.22 6.45
C ALA A 163 7.38 -3.40 7.43
N PHE A 164 6.68 -4.46 7.02
CA PHE A 164 6.37 -5.59 7.91
C PHE A 164 6.84 -6.90 7.32
N LEU A 165 7.35 -7.79 8.18
CA LEU A 165 7.35 -9.21 7.89
C LEU A 165 5.91 -9.72 7.98
N VAL A 166 5.51 -10.58 7.06
CA VAL A 166 4.15 -11.14 7.01
C VAL A 166 4.26 -12.66 7.17
N ASP A 167 3.78 -13.16 8.31
CA ASP A 167 3.81 -14.57 8.68
C ASP A 167 2.41 -15.00 9.13
N ASN A 168 1.54 -15.19 8.16
CA ASN A 168 0.19 -15.72 8.37
C ASN A 168 0.12 -17.17 7.89
N GLU A 169 -0.72 -17.99 8.53
CA GLU A 169 -0.84 -19.43 8.20
C GLU A 169 -1.42 -19.72 6.79
N TYR A 170 -2.15 -18.77 6.19
CA TYR A 170 -2.82 -18.95 4.90
C TYR A 170 -2.01 -18.48 3.69
N ILE A 171 -0.90 -17.77 3.90
CA ILE A 171 -0.02 -17.30 2.83
C ILE A 171 1.42 -17.72 3.13
N LEU A 172 2.21 -17.94 2.07
CA LEU A 172 3.62 -18.21 2.27
C LEU A 172 4.28 -16.97 2.91
N PRO A 173 5.24 -17.18 3.84
CA PRO A 173 5.92 -16.09 4.51
C PRO A 173 6.51 -15.06 3.54
N THR A 174 6.21 -13.78 3.77
CA THR A 174 6.58 -12.69 2.87
C THR A 174 6.83 -11.38 3.65
N TYR A 175 6.83 -10.23 2.97
CA TYR A 175 6.92 -8.91 3.57
C TYR A 175 6.11 -7.88 2.77
N ALA A 176 5.73 -6.79 3.43
CA ALA A 176 4.98 -5.68 2.84
C ALA A 176 5.67 -4.35 3.14
N PHE A 177 5.68 -3.44 2.16
CA PHE A 177 6.11 -2.06 2.30
C PHE A 177 4.94 -1.11 2.04
N TYR A 178 4.90 -0.01 2.78
CA TYR A 178 3.95 1.08 2.61
C TYR A 178 4.70 2.40 2.50
N TYR A 179 4.48 3.10 1.41
CA TYR A 179 5.21 4.32 1.04
C TYR A 179 4.29 5.30 0.32
N ALA A 180 4.73 6.54 0.19
CA ALA A 180 3.98 7.60 -0.46
C ALA A 180 4.53 7.85 -1.88
N THR A 181 3.63 8.02 -2.84
CA THR A 181 3.94 8.36 -4.24
C THR A 181 3.21 9.63 -4.65
N ALA A 182 3.75 10.37 -5.60
CA ALA A 182 3.02 11.50 -6.17
C ALA A 182 1.84 10.98 -7.00
N LYS A 183 0.64 11.55 -6.80
CA LYS A 183 -0.54 11.21 -7.60
C LYS A 183 -0.28 11.52 -9.07
N ALA A 184 -0.52 10.52 -9.92
CA ALA A 184 -0.60 10.72 -11.35
C ALA A 184 -2.06 10.68 -11.82
N ASP A 185 -2.30 11.10 -13.07
CA ASP A 185 -3.63 11.03 -13.68
C ASP A 185 -4.16 9.59 -13.74
N LYS A 186 -3.23 8.63 -13.91
CA LYS A 186 -3.52 7.20 -13.90
C LYS A 186 -2.52 6.43 -13.04
N PRO A 187 -2.95 5.38 -12.30
CA PRO A 187 -2.05 4.58 -11.47
C PRO A 187 -0.88 3.96 -12.23
N GLU A 188 -1.05 3.58 -13.49
CA GLU A 188 0.01 3.04 -14.35
C GLU A 188 1.16 4.03 -14.60
N HIS A 189 0.90 5.33 -14.54
CA HIS A 189 1.92 6.35 -14.75
C HIS A 189 2.74 6.67 -13.49
N GLU A 190 2.30 6.21 -12.32
CA GLU A 190 2.98 6.47 -11.05
C GLU A 190 4.30 5.72 -10.96
N VAL A 191 5.32 6.41 -10.45
CA VAL A 191 6.60 5.81 -10.07
C VAL A 191 6.42 5.09 -8.74
N GLN A 192 6.40 3.76 -8.80
CA GLN A 192 6.23 2.90 -7.64
C GLN A 192 6.96 1.56 -7.83
N VAL A 193 7.05 0.75 -6.78
CA VAL A 193 7.57 -0.62 -6.89
C VAL A 193 6.55 -1.46 -7.63
N ARG A 194 7.02 -2.16 -8.66
CA ARG A 194 6.20 -2.98 -9.56
C ARG A 194 6.87 -4.31 -9.86
N VAL A 195 6.07 -5.21 -10.39
CA VAL A 195 6.48 -6.56 -10.75
C VAL A 195 6.08 -6.84 -12.19
N LEU A 196 7.07 -7.06 -13.05
CA LEU A 196 6.85 -7.56 -14.40
C LEU A 196 6.95 -9.09 -14.38
N LYS A 197 5.79 -9.76 -14.54
CA LYS A 197 5.66 -11.22 -14.58
C LYS A 197 5.49 -11.73 -16.03
N LYS A 198 6.54 -11.61 -16.84
CA LYS A 198 6.55 -12.00 -18.26
C LYS A 198 7.93 -12.51 -18.67
N GLU A 199 7.96 -13.68 -19.30
CA GLU A 199 9.16 -14.18 -20.00
C GLU A 199 9.67 -13.15 -21.01
N GLY A 200 10.98 -13.10 -21.20
CA GLY A 200 11.62 -12.14 -22.10
C GLY A 200 11.86 -10.76 -21.48
N ALA A 201 11.63 -10.58 -20.18
CA ALA A 201 11.97 -9.34 -19.49
C ALA A 201 13.49 -9.10 -19.53
N ASP A 202 13.92 -7.97 -20.10
CA ASP A 202 15.33 -7.63 -20.25
C ASP A 202 15.71 -6.43 -19.37
N ARG A 203 16.54 -6.68 -18.36
CA ARG A 203 17.03 -5.64 -17.44
C ARG A 203 17.67 -4.45 -18.15
N ALA A 204 18.49 -4.69 -19.18
CA ALA A 204 19.18 -3.62 -19.86
C ALA A 204 18.21 -2.72 -20.64
N VAL A 205 17.14 -3.29 -21.22
CA VAL A 205 16.05 -2.50 -21.82
C VAL A 205 15.36 -1.65 -20.78
N LEU A 206 14.99 -2.24 -19.64
CA LEU A 206 14.28 -1.55 -18.56
C LEU A 206 15.13 -0.41 -17.96
N GLU A 207 16.41 -0.65 -17.70
CA GLU A 207 17.33 0.36 -17.14
C GLU A 207 17.58 1.50 -18.14
N ARG A 208 17.74 1.21 -19.44
CA ARG A 208 17.82 2.26 -20.48
C ARG A 208 16.54 3.09 -20.58
N ALA A 209 15.39 2.50 -20.25
CA ALA A 209 14.11 3.21 -20.19
C ALA A 209 13.97 4.14 -18.97
N GLY A 210 14.97 4.16 -18.08
CA GLY A 210 14.99 4.97 -16.85
C GLY A 210 14.38 4.27 -15.65
N LEU A 211 14.17 2.95 -15.71
CA LEU A 211 13.63 2.18 -14.59
C LEU A 211 14.74 1.67 -13.68
N LYS A 212 14.47 1.66 -12.38
CA LYS A 212 15.40 1.07 -11.41
C LYS A 212 15.04 -0.38 -11.16
N VAL A 213 15.78 -1.32 -11.76
CA VAL A 213 15.60 -2.75 -11.50
C VAL A 213 16.20 -3.10 -10.15
N LEU A 214 15.34 -3.49 -9.21
CA LEU A 214 15.74 -3.90 -7.85
C LEU A 214 16.20 -5.34 -7.83
N GLN A 215 15.48 -6.20 -8.55
CA GLN A 215 15.78 -7.62 -8.64
C GLN A 215 15.24 -8.18 -9.95
N GLN A 216 15.99 -9.10 -10.53
CA GLN A 216 15.49 -9.98 -11.58
C GLN A 216 15.81 -11.40 -11.17
N LYS A 217 14.78 -12.21 -10.97
CA LYS A 217 14.90 -13.62 -10.64
C LYS A 217 14.30 -14.39 -11.79
N GLU A 218 15.13 -15.15 -12.48
CA GLU A 218 14.75 -15.84 -13.72
C GLU A 218 14.37 -14.81 -14.82
N ASP A 219 14.00 -15.29 -16.00
CA ASP A 219 13.69 -14.47 -17.18
C ASP A 219 12.24 -13.95 -17.19
N PHE A 220 11.39 -14.44 -16.28
CA PHE A 220 9.97 -14.08 -16.23
C PHE A 220 9.56 -13.19 -15.08
N LEU A 221 10.46 -12.81 -14.17
CA LEU A 221 10.10 -12.08 -12.96
C LEU A 221 11.13 -10.98 -12.65
N THR A 222 10.67 -9.75 -12.77
CA THR A 222 11.48 -8.55 -12.50
C THR A 222 10.74 -7.62 -11.55
N VAL A 223 11.39 -7.25 -10.45
CA VAL A 223 10.94 -6.22 -9.51
C VAL A 223 11.70 -4.93 -9.80
N TYR A 224 10.97 -3.84 -10.01
CA TYR A 224 11.54 -2.56 -10.41
C TYR A 224 10.77 -1.37 -9.84
N ILE A 225 11.38 -0.19 -9.87
CA ILE A 225 10.73 1.09 -9.54
C ILE A 225 10.54 1.90 -10.81
N GLY A 226 9.30 2.32 -11.06
CA GLY A 226 8.93 3.14 -12.20
C GLY A 226 7.45 3.06 -12.59
N PRO A 227 7.07 3.66 -13.72
CA PRO A 227 5.75 3.47 -14.33
C PRO A 227 5.52 2.02 -14.75
N GLU A 228 4.26 1.66 -15.00
CA GLU A 228 3.90 0.31 -15.40
C GLU A 228 4.46 -0.04 -16.76
N VAL A 229 5.17 -1.16 -16.83
CA VAL A 229 5.73 -1.69 -18.07
C VAL A 229 4.86 -2.83 -18.55
N GLY A 230 4.42 -2.72 -19.80
CA GLY A 230 3.90 -3.83 -20.57
C GLY A 230 4.98 -4.51 -21.39
N LEU A 231 4.86 -5.82 -21.53
CA LEU A 231 5.63 -6.65 -22.45
C LEU A 231 4.66 -7.52 -23.25
N VAL A 232 4.68 -7.37 -24.58
CA VAL A 232 3.90 -8.22 -25.49
C VAL A 232 4.79 -8.92 -26.50
N TYR A 233 4.44 -10.17 -26.77
CA TYR A 233 5.08 -11.00 -27.78
C TYR A 233 4.30 -10.94 -29.10
N ARG A 234 5.03 -10.86 -30.21
CA ARG A 234 4.48 -10.92 -31.59
C ARG A 234 5.34 -11.86 -32.43
N THR A 235 4.73 -12.52 -33.40
CA THR A 235 5.45 -13.42 -34.33
C THR A 235 5.12 -13.10 -35.78
N GLY A 236 6.01 -13.49 -36.71
CA GLY A 236 5.84 -13.30 -38.15
C GLY A 236 6.61 -14.35 -38.96
N ASN A 237 6.31 -14.42 -40.25
CA ASN A 237 6.96 -15.34 -41.19
C ASN A 237 8.14 -14.69 -41.92
N THR A 238 8.18 -13.36 -41.99
CA THR A 238 9.21 -12.59 -42.68
C THR A 238 9.73 -11.43 -41.80
N PRO A 239 10.93 -10.90 -42.08
CA PRO A 239 11.44 -9.70 -41.39
C PRO A 239 10.52 -8.48 -41.54
N ASP A 240 9.88 -8.33 -42.70
CA ASP A 240 9.02 -7.17 -42.96
C ASP A 240 7.65 -7.28 -42.29
N GLU A 241 7.11 -8.51 -42.18
CA GLU A 241 5.88 -8.75 -41.41
C GLU A 241 6.08 -8.39 -39.94
N ILE A 242 7.19 -8.81 -39.32
CA ILE A 242 7.42 -8.52 -37.90
C ILE A 242 7.68 -7.02 -37.66
N LYS A 243 8.42 -6.34 -38.55
CA LYS A 243 8.59 -4.87 -38.48
C LYS A 243 7.25 -4.13 -38.57
N THR A 244 6.38 -4.56 -39.49
CA THR A 244 5.04 -3.98 -39.64
C THR A 244 4.23 -4.10 -38.35
N LYS A 245 4.23 -5.29 -37.73
CA LYS A 245 3.54 -5.52 -36.45
C LYS A 245 4.08 -4.67 -35.30
N VAL A 246 5.39 -4.44 -35.25
CA VAL A 246 6.01 -3.55 -34.24
C VAL A 246 5.54 -2.11 -34.44
N GLU A 247 5.56 -1.59 -35.67
CA GLU A 247 5.12 -0.22 -35.96
C GLU A 247 3.61 -0.02 -35.76
N GLU A 248 2.79 -1.01 -36.10
CA GLU A 248 1.35 -1.01 -35.81
C GLU A 248 1.11 -0.96 -34.30
N PHE A 249 1.83 -1.76 -33.52
CA PHE A 249 1.69 -1.77 -32.07
C PHE A 249 2.13 -0.45 -31.45
N LYS A 250 3.22 0.16 -31.94
CA LYS A 250 3.68 1.49 -31.52
C LYS A 250 2.63 2.58 -31.75
N LYS A 251 1.90 2.53 -32.87
CA LYS A 251 0.78 3.45 -33.12
C LYS A 251 -0.39 3.18 -32.19
N PHE A 252 -0.71 1.89 -31.98
CA PHE A 252 -1.80 1.48 -31.09
C PHE A 252 -1.59 1.97 -29.65
N ILE A 253 -0.41 1.72 -29.06
CA ILE A 253 -0.14 2.14 -27.67
C ILE A 253 -0.08 3.67 -27.52
N ALA A 254 0.47 4.40 -28.49
CA ALA A 254 0.44 5.86 -28.47
C ALA A 254 -1.00 6.40 -28.48
N GLY A 255 -1.91 5.74 -29.21
CA GLY A 255 -3.34 6.07 -29.20
C GLY A 255 -4.05 5.81 -27.86
N GLN A 256 -3.46 4.98 -26.98
CA GLN A 256 -3.97 4.71 -25.62
C GLN A 256 -3.32 5.59 -24.53
N GLY A 257 -2.37 6.46 -24.92
CA GLY A 257 -1.58 7.26 -23.99
C GLY A 257 -0.32 6.57 -23.47
N GLY A 258 -0.05 5.34 -23.89
CA GLY A 258 1.17 4.61 -23.56
C GLY A 258 2.38 5.08 -24.38
N ARG A 259 3.58 4.68 -23.96
CA ARG A 259 4.84 5.09 -24.59
C ARG A 259 5.72 3.90 -24.93
N PHE A 260 6.15 3.82 -26.19
CA PHE A 260 7.05 2.78 -26.66
C PHE A 260 8.42 2.89 -25.96
N ILE A 261 9.00 1.75 -25.57
CA ILE A 261 10.35 1.66 -25.02
C ILE A 261 11.28 1.09 -26.09
N GLU A 262 11.13 -0.20 -26.40
CA GLU A 262 12.01 -0.93 -27.32
C GLU A 262 11.27 -2.16 -27.87
N ALA A 263 11.72 -2.67 -29.03
CA ALA A 263 11.29 -3.97 -29.54
C ALA A 263 12.54 -4.79 -29.89
N LYS A 264 12.63 -5.99 -29.33
CA LYS A 264 13.70 -6.95 -29.66
C LYS A 264 13.19 -7.96 -30.65
N VAL A 265 13.71 -7.91 -31.86
CA VAL A 265 13.35 -8.85 -32.93
C VAL A 265 14.37 -9.98 -32.97
N SER A 266 13.90 -11.22 -32.97
CA SER A 266 14.72 -12.43 -33.05
C SER A 266 14.24 -13.35 -34.17
N GLU A 267 15.18 -14.10 -34.74
CA GLU A 267 14.86 -15.25 -35.60
C GLU A 267 14.55 -16.47 -34.73
N LEU A 268 13.54 -17.24 -35.14
CA LEU A 268 13.12 -18.46 -34.46
C LEU A 268 13.78 -19.68 -35.11
N GLU A 269 13.98 -20.73 -34.30
CA GLU A 269 14.66 -21.96 -34.71
C GLU A 269 14.07 -22.59 -35.99
N PRO A 270 14.93 -23.19 -36.85
CA PRO A 270 14.49 -23.91 -38.04
C PRO A 270 13.49 -25.02 -37.69
N GLY A 271 12.27 -24.92 -38.23
CA GLY A 271 11.17 -25.87 -37.97
C GLY A 271 9.96 -25.25 -37.27
N SER A 272 10.07 -24.04 -36.74
CA SER A 272 8.91 -23.28 -36.27
C SER A 272 8.02 -22.83 -37.45
N TYR A 273 6.69 -22.87 -37.25
CA TYR A 273 5.72 -22.34 -38.22
C TYR A 273 5.90 -20.84 -38.48
N ARG A 274 6.44 -20.12 -37.48
CA ARG A 274 6.83 -18.71 -37.56
C ARG A 274 8.36 -18.59 -37.55
N LYS A 275 8.91 -17.64 -38.32
CA LYS A 275 10.37 -17.49 -38.46
C LYS A 275 10.95 -16.34 -37.66
N PHE A 276 10.10 -15.40 -37.25
CA PHE A 276 10.52 -14.20 -36.51
C PHE A 276 9.62 -13.97 -35.32
N ALA A 277 10.20 -13.38 -34.28
CA ALA A 277 9.52 -12.96 -33.07
C ALA A 277 9.93 -11.54 -32.68
N ALA A 278 9.07 -10.85 -31.93
CA ALA A 278 9.37 -9.57 -31.32
C ALA A 278 8.82 -9.49 -29.89
N ASP A 279 9.72 -9.18 -28.96
CA ASP A 279 9.40 -8.77 -27.59
C ASP A 279 9.29 -7.24 -27.57
N ILE A 280 8.08 -6.72 -27.34
CA ILE A 280 7.79 -5.28 -27.40
C ILE A 280 7.53 -4.74 -26.00
N PHE A 281 8.38 -3.82 -25.57
CA PHE A 281 8.35 -3.14 -24.28
C PHE A 281 7.69 -1.77 -24.42
N PHE A 282 6.82 -1.41 -23.47
CA PHE A 282 6.15 -0.12 -23.45
C PHE A 282 5.74 0.28 -22.04
N PHE A 283 5.57 1.57 -21.80
CA PHE A 283 4.83 2.08 -20.66
C PHE A 283 3.33 2.07 -20.99
N GLN A 284 2.52 1.56 -20.05
CA GLN A 284 1.05 1.62 -20.16
C GLN A 284 0.54 3.06 -20.04
#